data_AF-A0A8T4ED53-F1
#
_entry.id   AF-A0A8T4ED53-F1
#
_cell.length_a   1.000
_cell.length_b   1.000
_cell.length_c   1.000
_cell.angle_alpha   90.00
_cell.angle_beta   90.00
_cell.angle_gamma   90.00
#
_symmetry.space_group_name_H-M   'P 1'
#
loop_
_entity.id
_entity.type
_entity.pdbx_description
1 polymer ?
#
loop_
_entity_poly.entity_id
_entity_poly.type
_entity_poly.pdbx_seq_one_letter_code
_entity_poly.pdbx_strand_id
1 'polypeptide(L)' 'MIPEPRYSKAKPRNNNLLCYAIILFVIGFTLVQIAGPLLLYWSIFPFLDPLILIILLLIGAIAILGGVYIMWRWWQSGL' A
#
# COMPACT_ATOMS: atom_id res chain seq x y z
N MET A 1 -8.89 -35.94 31.79
CA MET A 1 -8.91 -34.68 31.02
C MET A 1 -7.48 -34.32 30.70
N ILE A 2 -7.10 -34.39 29.42
CA ILE A 2 -5.82 -33.84 28.96
C ILE A 2 -5.96 -32.32 29.11
N PRO A 3 -5.08 -31.63 29.86
CA PRO A 3 -5.16 -30.19 29.94
C PRO A 3 -4.98 -29.65 28.52
N GLU A 4 -5.98 -28.92 28.03
CA GLU A 4 -5.86 -28.19 26.77
C GLU A 4 -4.56 -27.38 26.84
N PRO A 5 -3.72 -27.40 25.79
CA PRO A 5 -2.53 -26.57 25.78
C PRO A 5 -2.98 -25.16 26.10
N ARG A 6 -2.35 -24.52 27.10
CA ARG A 6 -2.52 -23.08 27.35
C ARG A 6 -2.22 -22.40 26.03
N TYR A 7 -3.25 -22.15 25.23
CA TYR A 7 -3.14 -21.39 24.01
C TYR A 7 -2.44 -20.10 24.42
N SER A 8 -1.25 -19.93 23.86
CA SER A 8 -0.41 -18.76 24.09
C SER A 8 -1.33 -17.55 23.98
N LYS A 9 -1.44 -16.77 25.07
CA LYS A 9 -2.24 -15.53 25.15
C LYS A 9 -1.63 -14.43 24.28
N ALA A 10 -1.04 -14.77 23.14
CA ALA A 10 -0.63 -13.82 22.12
C ALA A 10 -1.91 -13.21 21.57
N LYS A 11 -2.06 -11.90 21.76
CA LYS A 11 -3.20 -11.15 21.25
C LYS A 11 -3.24 -11.36 19.72
N PRO A 12 -4.35 -11.87 19.15
CA PRO A 12 -4.40 -12.13 17.72
C PRO A 12 -4.19 -10.83 16.95
N ARG A 13 -3.23 -10.80 16.03
CA ARG A 13 -3.00 -9.64 15.15
C ARG A 13 -4.24 -9.37 14.32
N ASN A 14 -4.55 -8.08 14.12
CA ASN A 14 -5.73 -7.67 13.37
C ASN A 14 -5.49 -7.80 11.85
N ASN A 15 -5.84 -8.94 11.27
CA ASN A 15 -5.64 -9.23 9.84
C ASN A 15 -6.35 -8.26 8.88
N ASN A 16 -7.37 -7.53 9.33
CA ASN A 16 -8.02 -6.51 8.49
C ASN A 16 -7.05 -5.36 8.17
N LEU A 17 -6.18 -4.97 9.12
CA LEU A 17 -5.17 -3.95 8.88
C LEU A 17 -4.17 -4.40 7.80
N LEU A 18 -3.76 -5.67 7.83
CA LEU A 18 -2.89 -6.22 6.79
C LEU A 18 -3.56 -6.17 5.42
N CYS A 19 -4.84 -6.55 5.33
CA CYS A 19 -5.61 -6.48 4.09
C CYS A 19 -5.68 -5.05 3.53
N TYR A 20 -6.01 -4.06 4.38
CA TYR A 20 -6.01 -2.65 3.96
C TYR A 20 -4.64 -2.15 3.51
N ALA A 21 -3.56 -2.55 4.19
CA ALA A 21 -2.21 -2.21 3.77
C ALA A 21 -1.88 -2.77 2.39
N ILE A 22 -2.22 -4.04 2.12
CA ILE A 22 -2.03 -4.67 0.81
C ILE A 22 -2.80 -3.91 -0.28
N ILE A 23 -4.07 -3.57 -0.04
CA ILE A 23 -4.88 -2.81 -1.01
C ILE A 23 -4.21 -1.45 -1.33
N LEU A 24 -3.76 -0.72 -0.30
CA LEU A 24 -3.08 0.56 -0.49
C LEU A 24 -1.76 0.42 -1.26
N PHE A 25 -0.98 -0.63 -0.99
CA PHE A 25 0.23 -0.90 -1.76
C PHE A 25 -0.08 -1.24 -3.22
N VAL A 26 -1.05 -2.11 -3.48
CA VAL A 26 -1.44 -2.48 -4.85
C VAL A 26 -1.86 -1.24 -5.64
N ILE A 27 -2.72 -0.38 -5.08
CA ILE A 27 -3.15 0.87 -5.72
C ILE A 27 -1.94 1.80 -5.94
N GLY A 28 -1.15 2.04 -4.90
CA GLY A 28 -0.01 2.95 -4.96
C GLY A 28 1.05 2.52 -5.96
N PHE A 29 1.44 1.25 -5.96
CA PHE A 29 2.40 0.71 -6.94
C PHE A 29 1.84 0.72 -8.35
N THR A 30 0.56 0.42 -8.55
CA THR A 30 -0.07 0.48 -9.88
C THR A 30 0.01 1.90 -10.45
N LEU A 31 -0.32 2.92 -9.64
CA LEU A 31 -0.21 4.32 -10.06
C LEU A 31 1.22 4.73 -10.41
N VAL A 32 2.20 4.31 -9.60
CA VAL A 32 3.62 4.58 -9.89
C VAL A 32 4.08 3.84 -11.14
N GLN A 33 3.63 2.61 -11.39
CA GLN A 33 3.98 1.87 -12.61
C GLN A 33 3.40 2.51 -13.87
N ILE A 34 2.18 3.06 -13.80
CA ILE A 34 1.55 3.78 -14.92
C ILE A 34 2.38 5.01 -15.34
N ALA A 35 3.12 5.62 -14.42
CA ALA A 35 3.99 6.77 -14.70
C ALA A 35 5.09 6.45 -15.73
N GLY A 36 5.62 5.22 -15.74
CA GLY A 36 6.67 4.80 -16.67
C GLY A 36 6.24 4.85 -18.15
N PRO A 37 5.17 4.12 -18.54
CA PRO A 37 4.61 4.21 -19.87
C PRO A 37 4.15 5.62 -20.26
N LEU A 38 3.66 6.41 -19.31
CA LEU A 38 3.26 7.81 -19.56
C LEU A 38 4.43 8.70 -19.95
N LEU A 39 5.58 8.55 -19.29
CA LEU A 39 6.82 9.25 -19.67
C LEU A 39 7.26 8.86 -21.10
N LEU A 40 7.15 7.58 -21.44
CA LEU A 40 7.48 7.10 -22.78
C LEU A 40 6.51 7.69 -23.82
N TYR A 41 5.21 7.74 -23.49
CA TYR A 41 4.18 8.32 -24.35
C TYR A 41 4.41 9.82 -24.61
N TRP A 42 4.87 10.59 -23.61
CA TRP A 42 5.23 11.99 -23.80
C TRP A 42 6.37 12.25 -24.76
N SER A 43 7.34 11.33 -24.83
CA SER A 43 8.44 11.48 -25.80
C SER A 43 7.94 11.43 -27.25
N ILE A 44 6.76 10.85 -27.48
CA ILE A 44 6.10 10.71 -28.78
C ILE A 44 5.03 11.79 -28.97
N PHE A 45 4.31 12.16 -27.91
CA PHE A 45 3.18 13.11 -27.95
C PHE A 45 3.37 14.25 -26.91
N PRO A 46 3.96 15.39 -27.31
CA PRO A 46 4.32 16.47 -26.38
C PRO A 46 3.14 17.33 -25.90
N PHE A 47 1.89 16.99 -26.25
CA PHE A 47 0.70 17.78 -25.92
C PHE A 47 0.09 17.48 -24.55
N LEU A 48 0.59 16.47 -23.84
CA LEU A 48 -0.03 15.98 -22.63
C LEU A 48 0.58 16.69 -21.41
N ASP A 49 -0.26 17.22 -20.52
CA ASP A 49 0.15 18.17 -19.49
C ASP A 49 1.02 17.50 -18.40
N PRO A 50 2.24 18.02 -18.12
CA PRO A 50 3.13 17.50 -17.07
C PRO A 50 2.48 17.32 -15.70
N LEU A 51 1.45 18.11 -15.42
CA LEU A 51 0.73 18.13 -14.16
C LEU A 51 0.02 16.80 -13.87
N ILE A 52 -0.40 16.05 -14.90
CA ILE A 52 -1.06 14.74 -14.75
C ILE A 52 -0.11 13.72 -14.11
N LEU A 53 1.14 13.67 -14.55
CA LEU A 53 2.14 12.74 -13.99
C LEU A 53 2.47 13.10 -12.55
N ILE A 54 2.60 14.39 -12.25
CA ILE A 54 2.87 14.87 -10.89
C ILE A 54 1.74 14.45 -9.95
N ILE A 55 0.48 14.66 -10.34
CA ILE A 55 -0.69 14.25 -9.55
C ILE A 55 -0.70 12.72 -9.37
N LEU A 56 -0.49 11.95 -10.43
CA LEU A 56 -0.49 10.49 -10.40
C LEU A 56 0.55 9.96 -9.41
N LEU A 57 1.78 10.49 -9.47
CA LEU A 57 2.87 10.13 -8.57
C LEU A 57 2.59 10.55 -7.12
N LEU A 58 1.99 11.72 -6.91
CA LEU A 58 1.58 12.19 -5.57
C LEU A 58 0.55 11.26 -4.94
N ILE A 59 -0.51 10.91 -5.68
CA ILE A 59 -1.56 9.98 -5.19
C ILE A 59 -0.94 8.61 -4.91
N GLY A 60 -0.09 8.10 -5.80
CA GLY A 60 0.62 6.84 -5.61
C GLY A 60 1.49 6.84 -4.35
N ALA A 61 2.27 7.91 -4.14
CA ALA A 61 3.10 8.07 -2.95
C ALA A 61 2.28 8.12 -1.66
N ILE A 62 1.17 8.88 -1.65
CA ILE A 62 0.26 8.95 -0.49
C ILE A 62 -0.32 7.56 -0.17
N ALA A 63 -0.73 6.80 -1.19
CA ALA A 63 -1.24 5.45 -0.99
C ALA A 63 -0.17 4.52 -0.40
N ILE A 64 1.07 4.56 -0.91
CA ILE A 64 2.19 3.76 -0.37
C ILE A 64 2.49 4.14 1.08
N LEU A 65 2.58 5.43 1.40
CA LEU A 65 2.81 5.91 2.77
C LEU A 65 1.68 5.50 3.72
N GLY A 66 0.43 5.58 3.25
CA GLY A 66 -0.73 5.05 3.97
C GLY A 66 -0.62 3.55 4.23
N GLY A 67 -0.20 2.77 3.22
CA GLY A 67 0.06 1.35 3.34
C GLY A 67 1.11 1.02 4.40
N VAL A 68 2.24 1.74 4.40
CA VAL A 68 3.31 1.60 5.42
C VAL A 68 2.77 1.91 6.81
N TYR A 69 2.01 2.99 6.97
CA TYR A 69 1.42 3.36 8.25
C TYR A 69 0.45 2.28 8.78
N ILE A 70 -0.44 1.76 7.93
CA ILE A 70 -1.38 0.70 8.33
C ILE A 70 -0.61 -0.58 8.64
N MET A 71 0.42 -0.93 7.87
CA MET A 71 1.26 -2.10 8.14
C MET A 71 2.01 -1.98 9.47
N TRP A 72 2.49 -0.78 9.82
CA TRP A 72 3.05 -0.49 11.14
C TRP A 72 2.01 -0.70 12.25
N ARG A 73 0.78 -0.19 12.08
CA ARG A 73 -0.33 -0.41 13.03
C ARG A 73 -0.71 -1.88 13.15
N TRP A 74 -0.67 -2.64 12.05
CA TRP A 74 -0.86 -4.09 12.06
C TRP A 74 0.21 -4.79 12.90
N TRP A 75 1.48 -4.41 12.73
CA TRP A 75 2.59 -4.96 13.50
C TRP A 75 2.39 -4.79 15.00
N GLN A 76 1.93 -3.60 15.41
CA GLN A 76 1.63 -3.23 16.80
C GLN A 76 0.34 -3.88 17.35
N SER A 77 -0.53 -4.43 16.49
CA SER A 77 -1.84 -4.96 16.93
C SER A 77 -1.78 -6.30 17.68
N GLY A 78 -0.66 -7.02 17.58
CA GLY A 78 -0.43 -8.30 18.26
C GLY A 78 0.75 -8.31 19.23
N LEU A 79 1.29 -7.11 19.54
CA LEU A 79 2.08 -6.87 20.74
C LEU A 79 1.12 -6.59 21.90
#